data_AF-A0A7S3ATX1-F1
#
_entry.id   AF-A0A7S3ATX1-F1
#
_cell.length_a   1.000
_cell.length_b   1.000
_cell.length_c   1.000
_cell.angle_alpha   90.00
_cell.angle_beta   90.00
_cell.angle_gamma   90.00
#
_symmetry.space_group_name_H-M   'P 1'
#
loop_
_entity.id
_entity.type
_entity.pdbx_description
1 polymer ?
#
loop_
_entity_poly.entity_id
_entity_poly.type
_entity_poly.pdbx_seq_one_letter_code
_entity_poly.pdbx_strand_id
1 'polypeptide(L)'
;LIAYEEIILPCWECYDFEAAATHEIGHVLGLAHPDAGAEIGENYIYDRSDRSSDPFGSGSDQLVVNCTHPTARVQYHSNTSAIEDTIMRVFTFNNPSTCIFQDDLDAINVLYPVCDDMQCIPVCIKEAQYIGLVRTATYVLLPLAIGLTVVVLTNWCAQTMQQRWREARVEKCDKQISEFEKKMKARNEYKHAKKVQYLRLLNGGWSSNKAPVSESGCLEGLSGQTCHNAAARKFKKFAAKRDNGAGAPGEGSLARGANGGSLSKMEPAAAAPPILARPCVIPVRTLPIARV
;
A
#
# COMPACT_ATOMS: atom_id res chain seq x y z
N LEU A 1 5.05 5.64 -15.77
CA LEU A 1 4.60 4.85 -16.93
C LEU A 1 5.68 3.88 -17.40
N ILE A 2 6.90 4.33 -17.74
CA ILE A 2 7.99 3.42 -18.16
C ILE A 2 8.29 2.30 -17.13
N ALA A 3 8.43 2.64 -15.85
CA ALA A 3 8.63 1.63 -14.80
C ALA A 3 7.45 0.66 -14.62
N TYR A 4 6.24 1.08 -15.01
CA TYR A 4 5.04 0.23 -14.92
C TYR A 4 4.99 -0.76 -16.09
N GLU A 5 5.29 -0.30 -17.31
CA GLU A 5 5.24 -1.12 -18.52
C GLU A 5 6.43 -2.07 -18.65
N GLU A 6 7.63 -1.66 -18.25
CA GLU A 6 8.83 -2.48 -18.49
C GLU A 6 9.25 -3.37 -17.31
N ILE A 7 8.81 -3.05 -16.09
CA ILE A 7 9.24 -3.79 -14.89
C ILE A 7 8.04 -4.44 -14.21
N ILE A 8 6.94 -3.71 -14.05
CA ILE A 8 5.77 -4.19 -13.32
C ILE A 8 4.93 -5.13 -14.19
N LEU A 9 4.68 -4.79 -15.46
CA LEU A 9 3.86 -5.62 -16.37
C LEU A 9 4.43 -7.02 -16.61
N PRO A 10 5.73 -7.20 -16.90
CA PRO A 10 6.31 -8.54 -17.03
C PRO A 10 6.23 -9.33 -15.73
N CYS A 11 6.40 -8.67 -14.57
CA CYS A 11 6.29 -9.29 -13.25
C CYS A 11 4.85 -9.60 -12.81
N TRP A 12 3.84 -8.94 -13.39
CA TRP A 12 2.43 -9.15 -13.07
C TRP A 12 1.73 -10.07 -14.06
N GLU A 13 2.17 -10.11 -15.31
CA GLU A 13 1.52 -10.85 -16.40
C GLU A 13 2.31 -12.06 -16.90
N CYS A 14 3.61 -12.20 -16.63
CA CYS A 14 4.43 -13.17 -17.35
C CYS A 14 5.39 -13.93 -16.44
N TYR A 15 4.96 -15.15 -16.12
CA TYR A 15 5.71 -16.21 -15.44
C TYR A 15 5.93 -16.01 -13.94
N ASP A 16 5.50 -17.01 -13.17
CA ASP A 16 6.13 -17.26 -11.87
C ASP A 16 7.62 -17.46 -12.17
N PHE A 17 8.45 -16.46 -11.86
CA PHE A 17 9.89 -16.49 -12.13
C PHE A 17 10.51 -17.78 -11.59
N GLU A 18 9.99 -18.27 -10.47
CA GLU A 18 10.37 -19.54 -9.88
C GLU A 18 10.06 -20.72 -10.81
N ALA A 19 8.87 -20.76 -11.42
CA ALA A 19 8.48 -21.83 -12.34
C ALA A 19 9.32 -21.75 -13.62
N ALA A 20 9.54 -20.54 -14.13
CA ALA A 20 10.38 -20.30 -15.29
C ALA A 20 11.83 -20.73 -15.06
N ALA A 21 12.41 -20.30 -13.94
CA ALA A 21 13.76 -20.70 -13.55
C ALA A 21 13.86 -22.23 -13.40
N THR A 22 12.87 -22.88 -12.78
CA THR A 22 12.89 -24.33 -12.57
C THR A 22 12.82 -25.10 -13.89
N HIS A 23 12.00 -24.64 -14.83
CA HIS A 23 11.92 -25.21 -16.19
C HIS A 23 13.24 -25.03 -16.98
N GLU A 24 13.85 -23.85 -16.95
CA GLU A 24 15.16 -23.65 -17.59
C GLU A 24 16.26 -24.49 -16.92
N ILE A 25 16.22 -24.67 -15.60
CA ILE A 25 17.09 -25.61 -14.89
C ILE A 25 16.86 -27.04 -15.39
N GLY A 26 15.61 -27.42 -15.65
CA GLY A 26 15.29 -28.72 -16.25
C GLY A 26 16.00 -28.94 -17.58
N HIS A 27 16.08 -27.92 -18.45
CA HIS A 27 16.89 -27.99 -19.67
C HIS A 27 18.38 -28.18 -19.39
N VAL A 28 18.92 -27.47 -18.39
CA VAL A 28 20.32 -27.64 -17.97
C VAL A 28 20.59 -29.06 -17.46
N LEU A 29 19.60 -29.69 -16.81
CA LEU A 29 19.67 -31.08 -16.37
C LEU A 29 19.50 -32.09 -17.52
N GLY A 30 19.15 -31.64 -18.72
CA GLY A 30 18.96 -32.48 -19.91
C GLY A 30 17.52 -32.91 -20.15
N LEU A 31 16.54 -32.32 -19.46
CA LEU A 31 15.13 -32.55 -19.71
C LEU A 31 14.68 -31.73 -20.93
N ALA A 32 13.89 -32.34 -21.80
CA ALA A 32 13.31 -31.70 -22.98
C ALA A 32 11.82 -31.41 -22.78
N HIS A 33 11.25 -30.58 -23.66
CA HIS A 33 9.82 -30.34 -23.68
C HIS A 33 9.10 -31.63 -24.13
N PRO A 34 8.14 -32.14 -23.34
CA PRO A 34 7.38 -33.34 -23.71
C PRO A 34 6.44 -33.10 -24.90
N ASP A 35 6.09 -31.84 -25.15
CA ASP A 35 5.23 -31.41 -26.24
C ASP A 35 5.99 -31.09 -27.54
N ALA A 36 7.28 -30.77 -27.47
CA ALA A 36 8.12 -30.65 -28.67
C ALA A 36 8.27 -32.00 -29.39
N GLY A 37 8.40 -33.10 -28.64
CA GLY A 37 8.40 -34.45 -29.20
C GLY A 37 7.03 -34.91 -29.67
N ALA A 38 5.95 -34.27 -29.21
CA ALA A 38 4.59 -34.62 -29.63
C ALA A 38 4.29 -34.22 -31.09
N GLU A 39 4.94 -33.18 -31.60
CA GLU A 39 4.84 -32.80 -33.02
C GLU A 39 5.57 -33.78 -33.94
N ILE A 40 6.61 -34.45 -33.42
CA ILE A 40 7.44 -35.41 -34.16
C ILE A 40 6.96 -36.86 -33.92
N GLY A 41 6.12 -37.08 -32.90
CA GLY A 41 5.61 -38.39 -32.50
C GLY A 41 6.62 -39.24 -31.74
N GLU A 42 7.70 -38.64 -31.23
CA GLU A 42 8.80 -39.35 -30.58
C GLU A 42 8.98 -38.87 -29.15
N ASN A 43 8.41 -39.62 -28.19
CA ASN A 43 8.61 -39.38 -26.77
C ASN A 43 9.02 -40.67 -26.05
N TYR A 44 10.02 -40.55 -25.19
CA TYR A 44 10.40 -41.59 -24.27
C TYR A 44 9.64 -41.40 -22.96
N ILE A 45 8.89 -42.42 -22.55
CA ILE A 45 8.11 -42.41 -21.33
C ILE A 45 8.66 -43.50 -20.42
N TYR A 46 8.74 -43.21 -19.13
CA TYR A 46 9.07 -44.20 -18.14
C TYR A 46 7.85 -45.09 -17.86
N ASP A 47 7.92 -46.38 -18.20
CA ASP A 47 6.78 -47.27 -18.06
C ASP A 47 6.53 -47.66 -16.59
N ARG A 48 5.42 -47.14 -16.04
CA ARG A 48 4.93 -47.43 -14.67
C ARG A 48 3.88 -48.55 -14.59
N SER A 49 3.61 -49.23 -15.70
CA SER A 49 2.49 -50.19 -15.82
C SER A 49 2.58 -51.42 -14.92
N ASP A 50 3.75 -51.76 -14.36
CA ASP A 50 3.88 -52.81 -13.34
C ASP A 50 3.44 -52.38 -11.93
N ARG A 51 2.63 -51.33 -11.79
CA ARG A 51 1.84 -51.13 -10.57
C ARG A 51 0.90 -52.33 -10.43
N SER A 52 1.38 -53.37 -9.76
CA SER A 52 0.52 -54.44 -9.27
C SER A 52 -0.68 -53.77 -8.60
N SER A 53 -1.87 -54.11 -9.09
CA SER A 53 -3.16 -53.54 -8.71
C SER A 53 -3.61 -54.00 -7.33
N ASP A 54 -2.68 -54.15 -6.38
CA ASP A 54 -2.95 -54.52 -5.00
C ASP A 54 -3.08 -53.25 -4.14
N PRO A 55 -4.30 -52.75 -3.89
CA PRO A 55 -4.53 -51.55 -3.08
C PRO A 55 -4.19 -51.73 -1.59
N PHE A 56 -3.79 -52.94 -1.18
CA PHE A 56 -3.41 -53.28 0.20
C PHE A 56 -2.13 -54.13 0.29
N GLY A 57 -1.35 -54.22 -0.80
CA GLY A 57 -0.15 -55.05 -0.87
C GLY A 57 0.97 -54.56 0.05
N SER A 58 1.21 -55.28 1.14
CA SER A 58 2.36 -55.15 2.05
C SER A 58 3.68 -55.64 1.40
N GLY A 59 3.88 -55.36 0.11
CA GLY A 59 5.06 -55.72 -0.66
C GLY A 59 5.83 -54.46 -1.05
N SER A 60 7.09 -54.40 -0.64
CA SER A 60 8.05 -53.32 -0.89
C SER A 60 8.47 -53.15 -2.37
N ASP A 61 7.66 -53.58 -3.33
CA ASP A 61 7.85 -53.26 -4.76
C ASP A 61 7.31 -51.85 -5.02
N GLN A 62 7.91 -50.89 -4.32
CA GLN A 62 7.94 -49.53 -4.86
C GLN A 62 8.65 -49.61 -6.21
N LEU A 63 8.11 -48.86 -7.17
CA LEU A 63 8.61 -48.69 -8.53
C LEU A 63 10.00 -48.01 -8.50
N VAL A 64 10.99 -48.66 -7.92
CA VAL A 64 12.35 -48.16 -7.77
C VAL A 64 12.99 -48.35 -9.14
N VAL A 65 13.28 -47.24 -9.82
CA VAL A 65 14.21 -47.19 -10.95
C VAL A 65 15.43 -48.01 -10.59
N ASN A 66 15.72 -49.06 -11.37
CA ASN A 66 16.89 -49.87 -11.10
C ASN A 66 18.14 -49.03 -11.38
N CYS A 67 18.83 -48.59 -10.33
CA CYS A 67 19.99 -47.73 -10.45
C CYS A 67 21.14 -48.34 -11.28
N THR A 68 21.21 -49.69 -11.40
CA THR A 68 22.23 -50.34 -12.22
C THR A 68 21.85 -50.35 -13.70
N HIS A 69 20.56 -50.26 -14.01
CA HIS A 69 20.00 -50.24 -15.36
C HIS A 69 18.83 -49.24 -15.46
N PRO A 70 19.09 -47.94 -15.31
CA PRO A 70 18.05 -46.91 -15.20
C PRO A 70 17.15 -46.83 -16.44
N THR A 71 17.69 -47.16 -17.61
CA THR A 71 16.97 -47.10 -18.89
C THR A 71 16.15 -48.34 -19.21
N ALA A 72 16.22 -49.40 -18.39
CA ALA A 72 15.57 -50.69 -18.70
C ALA A 72 14.04 -50.59 -18.85
N ARG A 73 13.43 -49.55 -18.28
CA ARG A 73 11.98 -49.30 -18.31
C ARG A 73 11.58 -48.09 -19.15
N VAL A 74 12.54 -47.44 -19.80
CA VAL A 74 12.26 -46.33 -20.71
C VAL A 74 11.75 -46.93 -22.01
N GLN A 75 10.50 -46.63 -22.35
CA GLN A 75 9.87 -47.12 -23.56
C GLN A 75 9.56 -45.97 -24.49
N TYR A 76 9.70 -46.24 -25.78
CA TYR A 76 9.25 -45.33 -26.81
C TYR A 76 7.73 -45.40 -26.90
N HIS A 77 7.07 -44.25 -26.75
CA HIS A 77 5.62 -44.15 -26.86
C HIS A 77 5.27 -43.26 -28.07
N SER A 78 4.65 -43.86 -29.09
CA SER A 78 4.29 -43.18 -30.35
C SER A 78 3.01 -42.35 -30.27
N ASN A 79 2.32 -42.37 -29.12
CA ASN A 79 0.98 -41.80 -28.99
C ASN A 79 0.96 -40.67 -27.98
N THR A 80 0.82 -39.44 -28.46
CA THR A 80 0.95 -38.19 -27.69
C THR A 80 -0.27 -37.85 -26.84
N SER A 81 -1.24 -38.78 -26.77
CA SER A 81 -2.57 -38.52 -26.21
C SER A 81 -2.62 -38.40 -24.68
N ALA A 82 -1.52 -38.71 -23.99
CA ALA A 82 -1.39 -38.57 -22.55
C ALA A 82 0.00 -38.07 -22.17
N ILE A 83 0.32 -36.84 -22.56
CA ILE A 83 1.47 -36.14 -21.98
C ILE A 83 1.17 -35.99 -20.49
N GLU A 84 1.95 -36.66 -19.64
CA GLU A 84 1.82 -36.50 -18.20
C GLU A 84 2.08 -35.04 -17.80
N ASP A 85 1.62 -34.65 -16.62
CA ASP A 85 1.93 -33.32 -16.11
C ASP A 85 3.42 -33.26 -15.77
N THR A 86 4.11 -32.27 -16.33
CA THR A 86 5.54 -32.05 -16.17
C THR A 86 5.81 -30.55 -16.18
N ILE A 87 6.81 -30.12 -15.41
CA ILE A 87 7.25 -28.72 -15.37
C ILE A 87 7.89 -28.29 -16.69
N MET A 88 8.34 -29.25 -17.48
CA MET A 88 8.99 -29.05 -18.79
C MET A 88 7.99 -28.83 -19.92
N ARG A 89 6.68 -28.93 -19.68
CA ARG A 89 5.67 -28.57 -20.69
C ARG A 89 5.85 -27.09 -21.08
N VAL A 90 5.70 -26.77 -22.38
CA VAL A 90 5.77 -25.37 -22.84
C VAL A 90 4.87 -24.50 -21.96
N PHE A 91 5.45 -23.41 -21.47
CA PHE A 91 4.74 -22.58 -20.52
C PHE A 91 3.45 -22.06 -21.14
N THR A 92 2.34 -22.32 -20.46
CA THR A 92 1.12 -21.57 -20.68
C THR A 92 1.13 -20.39 -19.72
N PHE A 93 0.59 -19.24 -20.15
CA PHE A 93 0.53 -18.00 -19.38
C PHE A 93 -0.10 -18.14 -17.97
N ASN A 94 -0.67 -19.30 -17.62
CA ASN A 94 -1.42 -19.56 -16.39
C ASN A 94 -1.02 -20.85 -15.63
N ASN A 95 0.14 -21.48 -15.86
CA ASN A 95 0.54 -22.64 -15.05
C ASN A 95 1.55 -22.29 -13.94
N PRO A 96 1.11 -22.15 -12.67
CA PRO A 96 1.95 -21.73 -11.54
C PRO A 96 2.68 -22.89 -10.84
N SER A 97 2.79 -24.07 -11.46
CA SER A 97 3.44 -25.21 -10.81
C SER A 97 4.96 -25.04 -10.82
N THR A 98 5.54 -24.71 -9.67
CA THR A 98 6.99 -24.71 -9.44
C THR A 98 7.51 -26.08 -8.97
N CYS A 99 6.60 -26.97 -8.60
CA CYS A 99 6.94 -28.28 -8.08
C CYS A 99 7.21 -29.28 -9.19
N ILE A 100 8.22 -30.11 -8.96
CA ILE A 100 8.57 -31.22 -9.83
C ILE A 100 7.43 -32.24 -9.86
N PHE A 101 7.07 -32.71 -11.05
CA PHE A 101 6.08 -33.78 -11.18
C PHE A 101 6.75 -35.16 -11.18
N GLN A 102 5.94 -36.22 -11.17
CA GLN A 102 6.46 -37.58 -11.16
C GLN A 102 7.27 -37.90 -12.43
N ASP A 103 6.83 -37.43 -13.61
CA ASP A 103 7.54 -37.67 -14.87
C ASP A 103 8.92 -37.02 -14.87
N ASP A 104 9.00 -35.76 -14.42
CA ASP A 104 10.26 -35.04 -14.26
C ASP A 104 11.19 -35.75 -13.26
N LEU A 105 10.64 -36.23 -12.13
CA LEU A 105 11.42 -36.95 -11.12
C LEU A 105 11.96 -38.29 -11.65
N ASP A 106 11.13 -39.03 -12.38
CA ASP A 106 11.52 -40.30 -12.99
C ASP A 106 12.61 -40.06 -14.05
N ALA A 107 12.46 -39.01 -14.87
CA ALA A 107 13.47 -38.61 -15.84
C ALA A 107 14.81 -38.26 -15.16
N ILE A 108 14.79 -37.51 -14.05
CA ILE A 108 15.99 -37.23 -13.26
C ILE A 108 16.61 -38.52 -12.70
N ASN A 109 15.80 -39.43 -12.14
CA ASN A 109 16.28 -40.71 -11.61
C ASN A 109 16.86 -41.62 -12.73
N VAL A 110 16.38 -41.49 -13.97
CA VAL A 110 16.94 -42.19 -15.12
C VAL A 110 18.27 -41.58 -15.57
N LEU A 111 18.34 -40.24 -15.63
CA LEU A 111 19.54 -39.51 -16.07
C LEU A 111 20.67 -39.53 -15.04
N TYR A 112 20.33 -39.47 -13.77
CA TYR A 112 21.25 -39.38 -12.63
C TYR A 112 20.88 -40.44 -11.58
N PRO A 113 21.03 -41.74 -11.90
CA PRO A 113 20.65 -42.81 -10.98
C PRO A 113 21.49 -42.79 -9.71
N VAL A 114 20.82 -42.88 -8.56
CA VAL A 114 21.43 -43.13 -7.25
C VAL A 114 20.86 -44.42 -6.68
N CYS A 115 21.73 -45.31 -6.20
CA CYS A 115 21.30 -46.60 -5.64
C CYS A 115 20.80 -46.49 -4.19
N ASP A 116 21.33 -45.50 -3.47
CA ASP A 116 20.98 -45.24 -2.08
C ASP A 116 20.13 -43.95 -2.02
N ASP A 117 19.11 -43.93 -1.18
CA ASP A 117 18.24 -42.77 -0.90
C ASP A 117 17.57 -42.10 -2.11
N MET A 118 17.25 -42.89 -3.13
CA MET A 118 16.52 -42.41 -4.31
C MET A 118 15.13 -41.90 -3.93
N GLN A 119 14.75 -40.72 -4.42
CA GLN A 119 13.43 -40.15 -4.18
C GLN A 119 12.41 -40.78 -5.12
N CYS A 120 11.41 -41.47 -4.56
CA CYS A 120 10.34 -42.11 -5.35
C CYS A 120 9.07 -41.24 -5.49
N ILE A 121 8.94 -40.21 -4.66
CA ILE A 121 7.77 -39.33 -4.60
C ILE A 121 8.24 -37.89 -4.77
N PRO A 122 7.63 -37.09 -5.66
CA PRO A 122 7.97 -35.68 -5.79
C PRO A 122 7.70 -34.95 -4.48
N VAL A 123 8.74 -34.31 -3.95
CA VAL A 123 8.63 -33.49 -2.75
C VAL A 123 8.42 -32.04 -3.20
N CYS A 124 7.23 -31.52 -2.91
CA CYS A 124 6.83 -30.15 -3.21
C CYS A 124 6.81 -29.35 -1.90
N ILE A 125 7.94 -28.75 -1.54
CA ILE A 125 8.01 -27.79 -0.43
C ILE A 125 7.92 -26.41 -1.03
N LYS A 126 6.69 -25.91 -1.18
CA LYS A 126 6.46 -24.52 -1.62
C LYS A 126 6.45 -23.62 -0.39
N GLU A 127 7.51 -22.84 -0.21
CA GLU A 127 7.46 -21.75 0.77
C GLU A 127 6.49 -20.68 0.28
N ALA A 128 5.57 -20.25 1.14
CA ALA A 128 4.66 -19.16 0.83
C ALA A 128 5.43 -17.84 0.80
N GLN A 129 6.06 -17.54 -0.34
CA GLN A 129 6.78 -16.28 -0.52
C GLN A 129 5.78 -15.15 -0.82
N TYR A 130 5.57 -14.26 0.16
CA TYR A 130 4.72 -13.06 0.02
C TYR A 130 5.41 -11.95 -0.81
N ILE A 131 6.11 -12.31 -1.89
CA ILE A 131 6.85 -11.38 -2.75
C ILE A 131 5.90 -10.32 -3.33
N GLY A 132 4.69 -10.73 -3.71
CA GLY A 132 3.65 -9.81 -4.17
C GLY A 132 3.35 -8.72 -3.13
N LEU A 133 3.19 -9.10 -1.86
CA LEU A 133 2.90 -8.17 -0.77
C LEU A 133 4.08 -7.22 -0.51
N VAL A 134 5.31 -7.73 -0.51
CA VAL A 134 6.52 -6.90 -0.35
C VAL A 134 6.64 -5.89 -1.48
N ARG A 135 6.37 -6.31 -2.72
CA ARG A 135 6.36 -5.42 -3.89
C ARG A 135 5.26 -4.35 -3.77
N THR A 136 4.03 -4.73 -3.40
CA THR A 136 2.95 -3.74 -3.19
C THR A 136 3.29 -2.76 -2.08
N ALA A 137 3.85 -3.23 -0.97
CA ALA A 137 4.28 -2.35 0.12
C ALA A 137 5.38 -1.37 -0.33
N THR A 138 6.35 -1.85 -1.10
CA THR A 138 7.51 -1.05 -1.50
C THR A 138 7.19 -0.07 -2.63
N TYR A 139 6.40 -0.47 -3.62
CA TYR A 139 6.12 0.36 -4.80
C TYR A 139 4.86 1.21 -4.68
N VAL A 140 3.90 0.81 -3.84
CA VAL A 140 2.62 1.54 -3.69
C VAL A 140 2.56 2.25 -2.35
N LEU A 141 2.75 1.53 -1.25
CA LEU A 141 2.56 2.12 0.09
C LEU A 141 3.68 3.10 0.45
N LEU A 142 4.93 2.81 0.10
CA LEU A 142 6.05 3.69 0.43
C LEU A 142 5.97 5.06 -0.28
N PRO A 143 5.76 5.16 -1.61
CA PRO A 143 5.60 6.47 -2.26
C PRO A 143 4.38 7.23 -1.77
N LEU A 144 3.28 6.53 -1.45
CA LEU A 144 2.07 7.14 -0.89
C LEU A 144 2.36 7.73 0.50
N ALA A 145 3.08 7.00 1.37
CA ALA A 145 3.50 7.51 2.68
C ALA A 145 4.43 8.73 2.54
N ILE A 146 5.39 8.69 1.62
CA ILE A 146 6.28 9.83 1.33
C ILE A 146 5.46 11.03 0.82
N GLY A 147 4.53 10.84 -0.11
CA GLY A 147 3.66 11.90 -0.60
C GLY A 147 2.81 12.53 0.51
N LEU A 148 2.19 11.71 1.37
CA LEU A 148 1.41 12.20 2.51
C LEU A 148 2.26 12.98 3.52
N THR A 149 3.45 12.49 3.84
CA THR A 149 4.35 13.21 4.76
C THR A 149 4.75 14.58 4.20
N VAL A 150 5.07 14.69 2.92
CA VAL A 150 5.36 15.98 2.27
C VAL A 150 4.15 16.93 2.32
N VAL A 151 2.93 16.44 2.07
CA VAL A 151 1.70 17.24 2.17
C VAL A 151 1.45 17.73 3.60
N VAL A 152 1.65 16.87 4.61
CA VAL A 152 1.51 17.26 6.01
C VAL A 152 2.55 18.31 6.40
N LEU A 153 3.81 18.13 6.01
CA LEU A 153 4.89 19.08 6.30
C LEU A 153 4.65 20.44 5.63
N THR A 154 4.24 20.46 4.36
CA THR A 154 3.94 21.71 3.65
C THR A 154 2.74 22.44 4.27
N ASN A 155 1.69 21.71 4.64
CA ASN A 155 0.55 22.29 5.36
C ASN A 155 0.96 22.84 6.73
N TRP A 156 1.80 22.13 7.47
CA TRP A 156 2.29 22.59 8.76
C TRP A 156 3.15 23.87 8.63
N CYS A 157 4.06 23.90 7.65
CA CYS A 157 4.84 25.10 7.32
C CYS A 157 3.94 26.28 6.94
N ALA A 158 2.92 26.04 6.09
CA ALA A 158 1.98 27.06 5.68
C ALA A 158 1.17 27.63 6.86
N GLN A 159 0.68 26.78 7.76
CA GLN A 159 -0.05 27.21 8.96
C GLN A 159 0.84 28.01 9.92
N THR A 160 2.05 27.52 10.18
CA THR A 160 3.00 28.18 11.08
C THR A 160 3.40 29.55 10.54
N MET A 161 3.66 29.63 9.22
CA MET A 161 3.89 30.90 8.55
C MET A 161 2.67 31.80 8.73
N GLN A 162 1.46 31.32 8.39
CA GLN A 162 0.23 32.11 8.50
C GLN A 162 -0.01 32.63 9.93
N GLN A 163 0.32 31.88 10.98
CA GLN A 163 0.26 32.33 12.37
C GLN A 163 1.21 33.50 12.62
N ARG A 164 2.49 33.39 12.22
CA ARG A 164 3.46 34.48 12.34
C ARG A 164 3.02 35.75 11.59
N TRP A 165 2.40 35.59 10.41
CA TRP A 165 1.85 36.73 9.66
C TRP A 165 0.66 37.39 10.38
N ARG A 166 -0.17 36.62 11.08
CA ARG A 166 -1.28 37.16 11.88
C ARG A 166 -0.76 37.94 13.07
N GLU A 167 0.19 37.40 13.81
CA GLU A 167 0.81 38.08 14.96
C GLU A 167 1.49 39.39 14.54
N ALA A 168 2.29 39.37 13.47
CA ALA A 168 2.93 40.58 12.95
C ALA A 168 1.92 41.65 12.46
N ARG A 169 0.72 41.23 12.02
CA ARG A 169 -0.37 42.16 11.67
C ARG A 169 -1.04 42.72 12.91
N VAL A 170 -1.27 41.91 13.94
CA VAL A 170 -1.84 42.36 15.22
C VAL A 170 -0.91 43.37 15.88
N GLU A 171 0.39 43.10 15.95
CA GLU A 171 1.38 44.03 16.52
C GLU A 171 1.39 45.39 15.80
N LYS A 172 1.25 45.40 14.47
CA LYS A 172 1.14 46.65 13.69
C LYS A 172 -0.15 47.41 13.99
N CYS A 173 -1.28 46.72 14.11
CA CYS A 173 -2.56 47.33 14.50
C CYS A 173 -2.50 47.91 15.91
N ASP A 174 -1.91 47.19 16.87
CA ASP A 174 -1.78 47.64 18.26
C ASP A 174 -0.92 48.91 18.35
N LYS A 175 0.18 48.97 17.59
CA LYS A 175 1.00 50.19 17.48
C LYS A 175 0.19 51.36 16.94
N GLN A 176 -0.58 51.17 15.86
CA GLN A 176 -1.42 52.23 15.29
C GLN A 176 -2.53 52.70 16.25
N ILE A 177 -3.15 51.77 16.97
CA ILE A 177 -4.17 52.09 17.99
C ILE A 177 -3.53 52.92 19.10
N SER A 178 -2.39 52.48 19.64
CA SER A 178 -1.69 53.20 20.71
C SER A 178 -1.26 54.62 20.29
N GLU A 179 -0.84 54.82 19.04
CA GLU A 179 -0.48 56.13 18.51
C GLU A 179 -1.72 57.02 18.35
N PHE A 180 -2.83 56.45 17.86
CA PHE A 180 -4.09 57.17 17.74
C PHE A 180 -4.66 57.58 19.10
N GLU A 181 -4.55 56.72 20.12
CA GLU A 181 -4.92 57.03 21.49
C GLU A 181 -4.10 58.19 22.07
N LYS A 182 -2.78 58.21 21.84
CA LYS A 182 -1.91 59.33 22.24
C LYS A 182 -2.34 60.64 21.57
N LYS A 183 -2.62 60.61 20.26
CA LYS A 183 -3.11 61.78 19.51
C LYS A 183 -4.49 62.24 20.00
N MET A 184 -5.38 61.32 20.34
CA MET A 184 -6.70 61.62 20.92
C MET A 184 -6.57 62.27 22.30
N LYS A 185 -5.71 61.74 23.18
CA LYS A 185 -5.44 62.32 24.51
C LYS A 185 -4.89 63.75 24.40
N ALA A 186 -3.86 63.96 23.59
CA ALA A 186 -3.27 65.29 23.36
C ALA A 186 -4.30 66.30 22.79
N ARG A 187 -5.15 65.87 21.84
CA ARG A 187 -6.22 66.70 21.29
C ARG A 187 -7.28 67.05 22.35
N ASN A 188 -7.62 66.13 23.25
CA ASN A 188 -8.57 66.38 24.34
C ASN A 188 -8.00 67.32 25.40
N GLU A 189 -6.74 67.16 25.80
CA GLU A 189 -6.04 68.07 26.72
C GLU A 189 -5.96 69.50 26.16
N TYR A 190 -5.63 69.64 24.87
CA TYR A 190 -5.62 70.94 24.19
C TYR A 190 -7.01 71.60 24.19
N LYS A 191 -8.07 70.85 23.88
CA LYS A 191 -9.45 71.37 23.93
C LYS A 191 -9.84 71.78 25.36
N HIS A 192 -9.44 71.02 26.37
CA HIS A 192 -9.70 71.33 27.77
C HIS A 192 -8.97 72.61 28.21
N ALA A 193 -7.68 72.74 27.90
CA ALA A 193 -6.89 73.94 28.20
C ALA A 193 -7.49 75.20 27.54
N LYS A 194 -7.88 75.09 26.27
CA LYS A 194 -8.54 76.20 25.54
C LYS A 194 -9.87 76.58 26.18
N LYS A 195 -10.67 75.61 26.62
CA LYS A 195 -11.95 75.86 27.32
C LYS A 195 -11.72 76.57 28.66
N VAL A 196 -10.72 76.15 29.45
CA VAL A 196 -10.37 76.79 30.73
C VAL A 196 -9.88 78.23 30.51
N GLN A 197 -9.06 78.47 29.49
CA GLN A 197 -8.61 79.81 29.13
C GLN A 197 -9.79 80.72 28.76
N TYR A 198 -10.73 80.21 27.97
CA TYR A 198 -11.95 80.96 27.59
C TYR A 198 -12.82 81.29 28.81
N LEU A 199 -13.02 80.33 29.73
CA LEU A 199 -13.75 80.55 30.98
C LEU A 199 -13.06 81.58 31.90
N ARG A 200 -11.72 81.59 31.96
CA ARG A 200 -10.96 82.59 32.73
C ARG A 200 -11.12 84.00 32.15
N LEU A 201 -11.13 84.13 30.82
CA LEU A 201 -11.39 85.41 30.16
C LEU A 201 -12.82 85.93 30.42
N LEU A 202 -13.81 85.03 30.51
CA LEU A 202 -15.19 85.41 30.83
C LEU A 202 -15.39 85.79 32.31
N ASN A 203 -14.77 85.07 33.25
CA ASN A 203 -14.93 85.35 34.70
C ASN A 203 -14.09 86.52 35.22
N GLY A 204 -13.04 86.93 34.50
CA GLY A 204 -12.18 88.06 34.90
C GLY A 204 -12.86 89.44 34.90
N GLY A 205 -14.12 89.53 34.44
CA GLY A 205 -14.88 90.79 34.36
C GLY A 205 -16.02 90.94 35.37
N TRP A 206 -16.30 89.96 36.24
CA TRP A 206 -17.46 90.04 37.14
C TRP A 206 -17.09 89.75 38.59
N SER A 207 -16.59 90.80 39.26
CA SER A 207 -16.53 90.88 40.71
C SER A 207 -17.95 91.08 41.26
N SER A 208 -18.60 90.01 41.69
CA SER A 208 -19.79 90.10 42.52
C SER A 208 -19.60 89.26 43.78
N ASN A 209 -19.60 89.96 44.92
CA ASN A 209 -19.71 89.39 46.25
C ASN A 209 -21.02 88.59 46.35
N LYS A 210 -20.96 87.30 46.74
CA LYS A 210 -21.74 86.70 47.84
C LYS A 210 -21.68 85.16 47.86
N ALA A 211 -21.27 84.67 49.03
CA ALA A 211 -21.81 83.58 49.86
C ALA A 211 -21.78 82.10 49.38
N PRO A 212 -21.64 81.15 50.34
CA PRO A 212 -21.48 79.72 50.08
C PRO A 212 -22.82 78.97 50.06
N VAL A 213 -22.93 77.95 49.23
CA VAL A 213 -23.99 76.94 49.34
C VAL A 213 -23.36 75.56 49.20
N SER A 214 -23.55 74.74 50.23
CA SER A 214 -23.25 73.31 50.23
C SER A 214 -24.30 72.57 49.43
N GLU A 215 -23.90 71.64 48.58
CA GLU A 215 -24.76 70.52 48.22
C GLU A 215 -23.94 69.28 47.84
N SER A 216 -23.96 68.34 48.78
CA SER A 216 -23.70 66.91 48.63
C SER A 216 -24.75 66.27 47.73
N GLY A 217 -24.35 65.37 46.83
CA GLY A 217 -25.33 64.49 46.16
C GLY A 217 -24.79 63.71 44.97
N CYS A 218 -24.53 62.42 45.22
CA CYS A 218 -24.70 61.25 44.33
C CYS A 218 -24.33 61.37 42.83
N LEU A 219 -23.42 60.51 42.39
CA LEU A 219 -23.77 59.45 41.43
C LEU A 219 -22.63 58.43 41.31
N GLU A 220 -22.84 57.32 42.02
CA GLU A 220 -22.17 56.04 41.80
C GLU A 220 -22.55 55.45 40.43
N GLY A 221 -21.61 54.68 39.87
CA GLY A 221 -21.96 53.45 39.15
C GLY A 221 -22.37 53.59 37.68
N LEU A 222 -21.40 53.73 36.77
CA LEU A 222 -21.52 53.20 35.42
C LEU A 222 -20.30 52.35 35.09
N SER A 223 -20.52 51.04 35.23
CA SER A 223 -19.62 49.93 34.97
C SER A 223 -19.07 49.94 33.54
N GLY A 224 -17.78 49.63 33.43
CA GLY A 224 -17.01 49.59 32.18
C GLY A 224 -17.32 48.39 31.26
N GLN A 225 -18.56 48.23 30.79
CA GLN A 225 -18.93 47.10 29.92
C GLN A 225 -19.42 47.46 28.51
N THR A 226 -19.39 48.74 28.10
CA THR A 226 -19.94 49.16 26.79
C THR A 226 -18.92 49.43 25.68
N CYS A 227 -17.61 49.36 25.93
CA CYS A 227 -16.60 49.60 24.89
C CYS A 227 -16.37 48.43 23.91
N HIS A 228 -16.86 47.22 24.18
CA HIS A 228 -16.70 46.10 23.24
C HIS A 228 -17.77 46.01 22.13
N ASN A 229 -18.92 46.69 22.27
CA ASN A 229 -20.06 46.50 21.34
C ASN A 229 -20.21 47.60 20.26
N ALA A 230 -19.50 48.73 20.37
CA ALA A 230 -19.56 49.79 19.37
C ALA A 230 -18.66 49.51 18.13
N ALA A 231 -17.57 48.75 18.29
CA ALA A 231 -16.71 48.36 17.16
C ALA A 231 -17.34 47.26 16.28
N ALA A 232 -18.21 46.41 16.85
CA ALA A 232 -18.85 45.30 16.12
C ALA A 232 -19.95 45.76 15.13
N ARG A 233 -20.57 46.94 15.32
CA ARG A 233 -21.65 47.41 14.44
C ARG A 233 -21.18 48.09 13.15
N LYS A 234 -19.92 48.55 13.07
CA LYS A 234 -19.36 49.11 11.82
C LYS A 234 -18.82 48.07 10.85
N PHE A 235 -18.47 46.87 11.30
CA PHE A 235 -17.98 45.80 10.42
C PHE A 235 -19.09 45.00 9.70
N LYS A 236 -20.32 44.95 10.23
CA LYS A 236 -21.45 44.29 9.54
C LYS A 236 -21.88 44.98 8.23
N LYS A 237 -21.59 46.28 8.04
CA LYS A 237 -21.94 46.99 6.79
C LYS A 237 -20.96 46.77 5.64
N PHE A 238 -19.78 46.20 5.88
CA PHE A 238 -18.83 45.86 4.81
C PHE A 238 -18.85 44.40 4.38
N ALA A 239 -19.37 43.49 5.22
CA ALA A 239 -19.55 42.08 4.82
C ALA A 239 -20.69 41.89 3.80
N ALA A 240 -21.73 42.71 3.84
CA ALA A 240 -22.89 42.58 2.94
C ALA A 240 -22.66 43.09 1.49
N LYS A 241 -21.45 43.56 1.14
CA LYS A 241 -21.14 44.10 -0.20
C LYS A 241 -20.15 43.26 -1.01
N ARG A 242 -19.73 42.09 -0.51
CA ARG A 242 -18.74 41.23 -1.19
C ARG A 242 -19.31 39.97 -1.84
N ASP A 243 -20.62 39.74 -1.77
CA ASP A 243 -21.26 38.51 -2.29
C ASP A 243 -21.89 38.65 -3.70
N ASN A 244 -21.71 39.77 -4.41
CA ASN A 244 -22.37 40.03 -5.70
C ASN A 244 -21.45 40.01 -6.94
N GLY A 245 -20.32 39.30 -6.93
CA GLY A 245 -19.45 39.32 -8.11
C GLY A 245 -18.36 38.27 -8.14
N ALA A 246 -18.71 37.02 -8.42
CA ALA A 246 -17.81 36.07 -9.06
C ALA A 246 -18.66 35.04 -9.81
N GLY A 247 -18.71 35.20 -11.14
CA GLY A 247 -19.34 34.25 -12.05
C GLY A 247 -18.62 32.91 -12.01
N ALA A 248 -19.42 31.84 -11.99
CA ALA A 248 -18.99 30.47 -12.15
C ALA A 248 -18.61 30.21 -13.63
N PRO A 249 -17.48 29.55 -13.94
CA PRO A 249 -17.31 28.86 -15.20
C PRO A 249 -18.00 27.49 -15.14
N GLY A 250 -18.66 27.14 -16.23
CA GLY A 250 -19.60 26.03 -16.34
C GLY A 250 -19.03 24.65 -16.08
N GLU A 251 -19.85 23.83 -15.42
CA GLU A 251 -19.69 22.39 -15.30
C GLU A 251 -20.08 21.72 -16.62
N GLY A 252 -19.10 21.06 -17.23
CA GLY A 252 -19.33 20.11 -18.32
C GLY A 252 -19.96 18.84 -17.77
N SER A 253 -21.19 18.57 -18.20
CA SER A 253 -21.89 17.31 -18.05
C SER A 253 -21.10 16.18 -18.73
N LEU A 254 -20.50 15.28 -17.95
CA LEU A 254 -20.08 13.97 -18.42
C LEU A 254 -20.88 12.91 -17.67
N ALA A 255 -21.85 12.35 -18.39
CA ALA A 255 -22.73 11.30 -17.93
C ALA A 255 -21.94 10.05 -17.54
N ARG A 256 -22.12 9.64 -16.28
CA ARG A 256 -21.56 8.42 -15.69
C ARG A 256 -22.43 7.24 -16.15
N GLY A 257 -21.88 6.41 -17.03
CA GLY A 257 -22.44 5.10 -17.35
C GLY A 257 -22.28 4.15 -16.17
N ALA A 258 -23.40 3.69 -15.62
CA ALA A 258 -23.44 2.64 -14.62
C ALA A 258 -23.37 1.28 -15.33
N ASN A 259 -22.22 0.62 -15.30
CA ASN A 259 -22.09 -0.80 -15.58
C ASN A 259 -21.92 -1.54 -14.25
N GLY A 260 -22.99 -2.23 -13.84
CA GLY A 260 -22.97 -3.19 -12.76
C GLY A 260 -22.26 -4.47 -13.21
N GLY A 261 -21.01 -4.62 -12.80
CA GLY A 261 -20.29 -5.89 -12.84
C GLY A 261 -20.54 -6.65 -11.55
N SER A 262 -21.25 -7.77 -11.66
CA SER A 262 -21.48 -8.72 -10.58
C SER A 262 -20.15 -9.26 -10.06
N LEU A 263 -19.85 -8.96 -8.79
CA LEU A 263 -18.68 -9.47 -8.08
C LEU A 263 -18.96 -10.94 -7.72
N SER A 264 -18.52 -11.85 -8.59
CA SER A 264 -18.53 -13.28 -8.30
C SER A 264 -17.63 -13.54 -7.10
N LYS A 265 -18.25 -14.06 -6.06
CA LYS A 265 -17.67 -14.47 -4.78
C LYS A 265 -16.59 -15.54 -5.05
N MET A 266 -15.32 -15.17 -4.92
CA MET A 266 -14.21 -16.14 -4.88
C MET A 266 -14.34 -16.97 -3.60
N GLU A 267 -14.69 -18.25 -3.77
CA GLU A 267 -14.56 -19.25 -2.71
C GLU A 267 -13.06 -19.44 -2.40
N PRO A 268 -12.68 -19.49 -1.11
CA PRO A 268 -11.32 -19.84 -0.74
C PRO A 268 -11.05 -21.31 -1.11
N ALA A 269 -9.97 -21.53 -1.86
CA ALA A 269 -9.47 -22.87 -2.16
C ALA A 269 -9.26 -23.64 -0.85
N ALA A 270 -9.96 -24.77 -0.71
CA ALA A 270 -9.83 -25.66 0.43
C ALA A 270 -8.36 -26.08 0.56
N ALA A 271 -7.78 -25.86 1.75
CA ALA A 271 -6.46 -26.36 2.09
C ALA A 271 -6.45 -27.89 1.92
N ALA A 272 -5.63 -28.38 0.99
CA ALA A 272 -5.41 -29.80 0.83
C ALA A 272 -4.88 -30.39 2.15
N PRO A 273 -5.39 -31.54 2.61
CA PRO A 273 -4.90 -32.17 3.83
C PRO A 273 -3.42 -32.53 3.69
N PRO A 274 -2.63 -32.45 4.78
CA PRO A 274 -1.23 -32.82 4.75
C PRO A 274 -1.10 -34.30 4.39
N ILE A 275 -0.57 -34.57 3.20
CA ILE A 275 -0.17 -35.91 2.80
C ILE A 275 1.08 -36.22 3.62
N LEU A 276 0.92 -37.05 4.65
CA LEU A 276 2.05 -37.62 5.39
C LEU A 276 2.88 -38.47 4.42
N ALA A 277 3.97 -37.88 3.92
CA ALA A 277 4.98 -38.59 3.15
C ALA A 277 5.52 -39.74 4.01
N ARG A 278 5.13 -40.98 3.70
CA ARG A 278 5.79 -42.15 4.25
C ARG A 278 7.16 -42.24 3.58
N PRO A 279 8.26 -42.40 4.33
CA PRO A 279 9.57 -42.63 3.74
C PRO A 279 9.49 -43.85 2.82
N CYS A 280 10.10 -43.78 1.63
CA CYS A 280 10.36 -44.98 0.84
C CYS A 280 11.15 -45.94 1.74
N VAL A 281 10.50 -47.02 2.19
CA VAL A 281 11.17 -48.02 3.00
C VAL A 281 12.02 -48.82 2.04
N ILE A 282 13.27 -48.41 1.87
CA ILE A 282 14.27 -49.22 1.20
C ILE A 282 14.37 -50.51 2.03
N PRO A 283 14.05 -51.69 1.47
CA PRO A 283 14.26 -52.93 2.18
C PRO A 283 15.77 -53.08 2.39
N VAL A 284 16.24 -52.76 3.60
CA VAL A 284 17.62 -53.04 4.02
C VAL A 284 17.77 -54.54 3.95
N ARG A 285 18.42 -55.03 2.88
CA ARG A 285 18.88 -56.42 2.80
C ARG A 285 19.80 -56.63 3.98
N THR A 286 19.32 -57.35 4.99
CA THR A 286 20.16 -57.88 6.05
C THR A 286 21.15 -58.83 5.39
N LEU A 287 22.37 -58.34 5.15
CA LEU A 287 23.49 -59.18 4.72
C LEU A 287 23.66 -60.28 5.79
N PRO A 288 23.74 -61.57 5.39
CA PRO A 288 23.94 -62.64 6.35
C PRO A 288 25.29 -62.42 7.03
N ILE A 289 25.25 -62.20 8.34
CA ILE A 289 26.44 -62.17 9.19
C ILE A 289 27.08 -63.55 9.08
N ALA A 290 28.16 -63.65 8.29
CA ALA A 290 29.01 -64.82 8.30
C ALA A 290 29.62 -64.94 9.70
N ARG A 291 29.17 -65.95 10.46
CA ARG A 291 29.86 -66.33 11.70
C ARG A 291 31.21 -66.94 11.30
N VAL A 292 32.28 -66.26 11.68
CA VAL A 292 33.65 -66.79 11.73
C VAL A 292 33.77 -67.72 12.93
#